data_AF-A0A521WH35-F1
#
_entry.id   AF-A0A521WH35-F1
#
_cell.length_a   1.000
_cell.length_b   1.000
_cell.length_c   1.000
_cell.angle_alpha   90.00
_cell.angle_beta   90.00
_cell.angle_gamma   90.00
#
_symmetry.space_group_name_H-M   'P 1'
#
loop_
_entity.id
_entity.type
_entity.pdbx_description
1 polymer ?
#
loop_
_entity_poly.entity_id
_entity_poly.type
_entity_poly.pdbx_seq_one_letter_code
_entity_poly.pdbx_strand_id
1 'polypeptide(L)' 'MLARALTCAVVGLDGALVEVEVDIGPGLPAFNLVGLGDTAIQESRERVRAAIRNSGGEFPNRHPYP' A
#
# COMPACT_ATOMS: atom_id res chain seq x y z
N MET A 1 -8.51 1.24 10.97
CA MET A 1 -8.38 2.71 10.94
C MET A 1 -8.12 3.10 9.50
N LEU A 2 -9.05 3.86 8.90
CA LEU A 2 -8.96 4.28 7.50
C LEU A 2 -8.11 5.55 7.37
N ALA A 3 -7.10 5.50 6.50
CA ALA A 3 -6.31 6.65 6.06
C ALA A 3 -6.53 6.87 4.55
N ARG A 4 -6.58 8.13 4.13
CA ARG A 4 -6.77 8.53 2.74
C ARG A 4 -5.74 9.57 2.33
N ALA A 5 -5.27 9.48 1.09
CA ALA A 5 -4.34 10.45 0.51
C ALA A 5 -4.67 10.71 -0.96
N LEU A 6 -4.66 11.98 -1.35
CA LEU A 6 -4.73 12.38 -2.76
C LEU A 6 -3.35 12.26 -3.41
N THR A 7 -3.31 11.75 -4.63
CA THR A 7 -2.12 11.56 -5.46
C THR A 7 -2.49 11.67 -6.93
N CYS A 8 -1.55 11.40 -7.83
CA CYS A 8 -1.71 11.49 -9.28
C CYS A 8 -1.19 10.23 -9.97
N ALA A 9 -1.91 9.76 -10.98
CA ALA A 9 -1.46 8.74 -11.92
C ALA A 9 -1.24 9.36 -13.30
N VAL A 10 -0.22 8.90 -14.02
CA VAL A 10 0.03 9.34 -15.41
C VAL A 10 -0.77 8.47 -16.37
N VAL A 11 -1.60 9.08 -17.20
CA VAL A 11 -2.40 8.43 -18.25
C VAL A 11 -2.04 9.08 -19.58
N GLY A 12 -1.14 8.44 -20.33
CA GLY A 12 -0.58 9.03 -21.55
C GLY A 12 0.29 10.25 -21.22
N LEU A 13 -0.16 11.44 -21.64
CA LEU A 13 0.50 12.73 -21.34
C LEU A 13 -0.20 13.52 -20.22
N ASP A 14 -1.33 13.02 -19.72
CA ASP A 14 -2.15 13.69 -18.74
C ASP A 14 -1.96 13.11 -17.33
N GLY A 15 -2.17 13.95 -16.32
CA GLY A 15 -2.24 13.54 -14.92
C GLY A 15 -3.68 13.33 -14.49
N ALA A 16 -4.00 12.13 -14.01
CA ALA A 16 -5.29 11.81 -13.40
C ALA A 16 -5.18 11.90 -11.87
N LEU A 17 -6.02 12.71 -11.24
CA LEU A 17 -6.15 12.75 -9.78
C LEU A 17 -6.68 11.39 -9.29
N VAL A 18 -6.00 10.81 -8.30
CA VAL A 18 -6.39 9.52 -7.70
C VAL A 18 -6.36 9.61 -6.18
N GLU A 19 -7.31 8.94 -5.52
CA GLU A 19 -7.34 8.79 -4.06
C GLU A 19 -6.83 7.39 -3.69
N VAL A 20 -5.90 7.33 -2.75
CA VAL A 20 -5.39 6.07 -2.19
C VAL A 20 -5.95 5.92 -0.79
N GLU A 21 -6.48 4.73 -0.51
CA GLU A 21 -7.01 4.37 0.79
C GLU A 21 -6.20 3.23 1.41
N VAL A 22 -6.04 3.29 2.73
CA VAL A 22 -5.40 2.24 3.51
C VAL A 22 -6.23 2.01 4.76
N ASP A 23 -6.49 0.76 5.09
CA ASP A 23 -7.07 0.37 6.38
C ASP A 23 -6.19 -0.65 7.08
N ILE A 24 -6.15 -0.56 8.40
CA ILE A 24 -5.47 -1.51 9.29
C ILE A 24 -6.50 -1.98 10.33
N GLY A 25 -6.67 -3.29 10.42
CA GLY A 25 -7.59 -3.96 11.34
C GLY A 25 -6.98 -5.21 12.00
N PRO A 26 -7.65 -5.75 13.02
CA PRO A 26 -7.24 -6.97 13.71
C PRO A 26 -7.46 -8.20 12.83
N GLY A 27 -6.61 -9.23 13.00
CA GLY A 27 -6.73 -10.49 12.26
C GLY A 27 -5.38 -11.15 12.01
N LEU A 28 -5.38 -12.13 11.10
CA LEU A 28 -4.15 -12.75 10.62
C LEU A 28 -3.29 -11.71 9.87
N PRO A 29 -1.94 -11.75 10.02
CA PRO A 29 -1.05 -10.89 9.26
C PRO A 29 -1.26 -11.07 7.76
N ALA A 30 -1.80 -10.04 7.10
CA ALA A 30 -2.01 -10.01 5.68
C ALA A 30 -1.75 -8.60 5.15
N PHE A 31 -1.16 -8.53 3.96
CA PHE A 31 -0.99 -7.28 3.22
C PHE A 31 -1.60 -7.45 1.83
N ASN A 32 -2.72 -6.78 1.61
CA ASN A 32 -3.42 -6.76 0.34
C ASN A 32 -3.22 -5.39 -0.31
N LEU A 33 -2.79 -5.40 -1.56
CA LEU A 33 -2.67 -4.19 -2.38
C LEU A 33 -3.49 -4.43 -3.65
N VAL A 34 -4.53 -3.64 -3.83
CA VAL A 34 -5.52 -3.80 -4.91
C VAL A 34 -5.65 -2.51 -5.72
N GLY A 35 -6.06 -2.65 -6.98
CA GLY A 35 -6.23 -1.60 -7.97
C GLY A 35 -6.63 -2.21 -9.31
N LEU A 36 -6.79 -1.42 -10.38
CA LEU A 36 -6.85 -2.00 -11.74
C LEU A 36 -5.59 -2.85 -11.92
N GLY A 37 -5.77 -4.16 -12.12
CA GLY A 37 -4.78 -5.23 -11.90
C GLY A 37 -3.57 -5.20 -12.83
N ASP A 38 -2.78 -4.14 -12.73
CA ASP A 38 -1.57 -3.91 -13.51
C ASP A 38 -0.34 -4.44 -12.75
N THR A 39 0.68 -4.87 -13.49
CA THR A 39 1.99 -5.29 -13.00
C THR A 39 2.60 -4.23 -12.08
N ALA A 40 2.33 -2.95 -12.36
CA ALA A 40 2.75 -1.83 -11.54
C ALA A 40 2.29 -1.93 -10.07
N ILE A 41 1.13 -2.54 -9.80
CA ILE A 41 0.63 -2.78 -8.44
C ILE A 41 1.49 -3.85 -7.75
N GLN A 42 1.80 -4.95 -8.43
CA GLN A 42 2.64 -6.01 -7.87
C GLN A 42 4.05 -5.50 -7.53
N GLU A 43 4.65 -4.68 -8.40
CA GLU A 43 5.93 -4.04 -8.14
C GLU A 43 5.87 -3.01 -7.00
N SER A 44 4.72 -2.32 -6.86
CA SER A 44 4.52 -1.34 -5.79
C SER A 44 4.54 -1.97 -4.40
N ARG A 45 4.20 -3.27 -4.27
CA ARG A 45 4.19 -3.96 -2.97
C ARG A 45 5.54 -3.87 -2.25
N GLU A 46 6.65 -4.09 -2.96
CA GLU A 46 7.96 -4.04 -2.33
C GLU A 46 8.38 -2.59 -2.01
N ARG A 47 7.97 -1.62 -2.84
CA ARG A 47 8.18 -0.19 -2.55
C ARG A 47 7.44 0.24 -1.28
N VAL A 48 6.20 -0.21 -1.09
CA VAL A 48 5.42 0.09 0.13
C VAL A 48 6.09 -0.52 1.37
N ARG A 49 6.57 -1.77 1.30
CA ARG A 49 7.34 -2.40 2.38
C ARG A 49 8.58 -1.60 2.76
N ALA A 50 9.36 -1.20 1.75
CA ALA A 50 10.56 -0.41 1.96
C ALA A 50 10.24 0.96 2.57
N ALA A 51 9.19 1.63 2.09
CA ALA A 51 8.74 2.92 2.61
C ALA A 51 8.34 2.82 4.09
N ILE A 52 7.52 1.83 4.47
CA ILE A 52 7.11 1.62 5.88
C ILE A 52 8.34 1.45 6.78
N ARG A 53 9.27 0.57 6.40
CA ARG A 53 10.53 0.37 7.15
C ARG A 53 11.36 1.64 7.27
N ASN A 54 11.54 2.37 6.17
CA ASN A 54 12.36 3.57 6.13
C ASN A 54 11.72 4.76 6.86
N SER A 55 10.41 4.75 7.04
CA SER A 55 9.66 5.70 7.87
C SER A 55 9.67 5.34 9.36
N GLY A 56 10.38 4.29 9.77
CA GLY A 56 10.43 3.81 11.17
C GLY A 56 9.19 3.03 11.60
N GLY A 57 8.30 2.67 10.66
CA GLY A 57 7.15 1.83 10.92
C GLY A 57 7.49 0.35 10.91
N GLU A 58 6.79 -0.44 11.72
CA GLU A 58 6.85 -1.89 11.63
C GLU A 58 5.86 -2.38 10.56
N PHE A 59 6.38 -3.10 9.56
CA PHE A 59 5.52 -3.79 8.62
C PHE A 59 4.80 -4.94 9.34
N PRO A 60 3.52 -5.23 9.05
CA PRO A 60 2.74 -6.30 9.68
C PRO A 60 3.20 -7.71 9.20
N ASN A 61 4.49 -8.02 9.39
CA ASN A 61 5.15 -9.27 9.01
C ASN A 61 5.43 -10.17 10.22
N ARG A 62 4.98 -9.80 11.42
CA ARG A 62 5.22 -10.63 12.60
C ARG A 62 4.10 -11.63 12.77
N HIS A 63 4.48 -12.90 12.74
CA HIS A 63 3.86 -13.94 13.52
C HIS A 63 4.29 -13.75 14.98
N PRO A 64 3.38 -13.44 15.92
CA PRO A 64 3.57 -13.83 17.29
C PRO A 64 2.49 -14.87 17.61
N TYR A 65 2.81 -16.14 17.41
CA TYR A 65 2.28 -17.16 18.29
C TYR A 65 3.46 -17.99 18.80
N PRO A 66 3.51 -18.32 20.10
CA PRO A 66 4.66 -18.92 20.79
C PRO A 66 5.20 -20.21 20.15
#